data_AF-A0A7S2BV34-F1
#
_entry.id   AF-A0A7S2BV34-F1
#
_cell.length_a   1.000
_cell.length_b   1.000
_cell.length_c   1.000
_cell.angle_alpha   90.00
_cell.angle_beta   90.00
_cell.angle_gamma   90.00
#
_symmetry.space_group_name_H-M   'P 1'
#
loop_
_entity.id
_entity.type
_entity.pdbx_description
1 polymer ?
#
loop_
_entity_poly.entity_id
_entity_poly.type
_entity_poly.pdbx_seq_one_letter_code
_entity_poly.pdbx_strand_id
1 'polypeptide(L)'
;EGDWSDGSSSWTPQLRQRLGCPEGGSPQVFFMAFKDFVQEFAHCTICRIRSDKWHEAREPVRLPAGGVPDMGMEVEVPEATECCISLVQPSTRLRLGSQQSGSLACFGWVLLPLEAAKRADASATSVAQLRHAATVSSDCSLQAGRYLLVPLSVREGPALEATWAVVSSRKVTLKERSLDSLTLKNAWAAYVKDRDPGGIPFHGATLRMGKSDAGAVVALVENPTERHLQVQLAFRSQCLRFSRGCGESCD
;
A
#
# COMPACT_ATOMS: atom_id res chain seq x y z
N GLU A 1 27.65 -6.36 -23.46
CA GLU A 1 28.90 -5.79 -22.95
C GLU A 1 28.68 -5.29 -21.53
N GLY A 2 29.72 -5.15 -20.72
CA GLY A 2 29.63 -4.72 -19.32
C GLY A 2 30.32 -5.66 -18.34
N ASP A 3 30.46 -5.20 -17.09
CA ASP A 3 30.97 -6.01 -15.99
C ASP A 3 30.14 -7.30 -15.88
N TRP A 4 30.80 -8.46 -15.80
CA TRP A 4 30.17 -9.78 -15.70
C TRP A 4 29.42 -10.29 -16.95
N SER A 5 29.48 -9.58 -18.08
CA SER A 5 29.08 -10.16 -19.37
C SER A 5 29.91 -11.40 -19.73
N ASP A 6 29.44 -12.26 -20.63
CA ASP A 6 30.06 -13.56 -20.91
C ASP A 6 31.53 -13.46 -21.35
N GLY A 7 31.90 -12.39 -22.05
CA GLY A 7 33.28 -12.08 -22.46
C GLY A 7 34.06 -11.18 -21.50
N SER A 8 33.50 -10.84 -20.33
CA SER A 8 34.13 -9.92 -19.38
C SER A 8 35.38 -10.52 -18.75
N SER A 9 36.46 -9.74 -18.68
CA SER A 9 37.70 -10.08 -17.97
C SER A 9 37.54 -10.14 -16.45
N SER A 10 36.41 -9.65 -15.92
CA SER A 10 36.09 -9.70 -14.48
C SER A 10 35.81 -11.13 -14.01
N TRP A 11 35.53 -12.05 -14.93
CA TRP A 11 35.34 -13.46 -14.61
C TRP A 11 36.67 -14.15 -14.30
N THR A 12 36.75 -14.79 -13.13
CA THR A 12 37.79 -15.79 -12.85
C THR A 12 37.25 -17.21 -13.03
N PRO A 13 38.09 -18.20 -13.37
CA PRO A 13 37.65 -19.60 -13.47
C PRO A 13 36.95 -20.10 -12.20
N GLN A 14 37.44 -19.67 -11.02
CA GLN A 14 36.86 -20.04 -9.73
C GLN A 14 35.46 -19.45 -9.52
N LEU A 15 35.22 -18.20 -9.95
CA LEU A 15 33.90 -17.56 -9.85
C LEU A 15 32.89 -18.22 -10.79
N ARG A 16 33.31 -18.51 -12.04
CA ARG A 16 32.49 -19.25 -13.01
C ARG A 16 32.04 -20.59 -12.47
N GLN A 17 32.96 -21.36 -11.90
CA GLN A 17 32.65 -22.65 -11.28
C GLN A 17 31.66 -22.52 -10.11
N ARG A 18 31.89 -21.54 -9.20
CA ARG A 18 31.03 -21.33 -8.02
C ARG A 18 29.60 -20.91 -8.38
N LEU A 19 29.44 -20.13 -9.45
CA LEU A 19 28.14 -19.61 -9.89
C LEU A 19 27.47 -20.48 -10.97
N GLY A 20 28.11 -21.60 -11.36
CA GLY A 20 27.57 -22.49 -12.40
C GLY A 20 27.48 -21.85 -13.78
N CYS A 21 28.33 -20.86 -14.07
CA CYS A 21 28.38 -20.17 -15.34
C CYS A 21 29.53 -20.72 -16.21
N PRO A 22 29.26 -21.49 -17.27
CA PRO A 22 30.32 -22.03 -18.13
C PRO A 22 31.05 -20.92 -18.90
N GLU A 23 32.21 -21.23 -19.49
CA GLU A 23 32.86 -20.33 -20.43
C GLU A 23 31.94 -20.05 -21.62
N GLY A 24 31.79 -18.77 -21.98
CA GLY A 24 30.84 -18.33 -23.01
C GLY A 24 29.39 -18.17 -22.54
N GLY A 25 29.09 -18.45 -21.26
CA GLY A 25 27.77 -18.22 -20.67
C GLY A 25 26.76 -19.32 -20.92
N SER A 26 25.55 -19.13 -20.40
CA SER A 26 24.41 -20.04 -20.58
C SER A 26 23.31 -19.33 -21.37
N PRO A 27 22.66 -19.99 -22.34
CA PRO A 27 21.55 -19.38 -23.07
C PRO A 27 20.49 -18.83 -22.11
N GLN A 28 20.05 -17.59 -22.34
CA GLN A 28 19.02 -16.88 -21.56
C GLN A 28 19.40 -16.51 -20.12
N VAL A 29 20.62 -16.78 -19.69
CA VAL A 29 21.14 -16.35 -18.38
C VAL A 29 22.27 -15.37 -18.63
N PHE A 30 22.18 -14.19 -18.03
CA PHE A 30 23.24 -13.20 -18.04
C PHE A 30 23.48 -12.69 -16.62
N PHE A 31 24.72 -12.26 -16.38
CA PHE A 31 25.11 -11.58 -15.16
C PHE A 31 25.38 -10.12 -15.50
N MET A 32 25.12 -9.25 -14.53
CA MET A 32 25.43 -7.83 -14.63
C MET A 32 25.79 -7.31 -13.25
N ALA A 33 26.46 -6.15 -13.19
CA ALA A 33 26.66 -5.50 -11.91
C ALA A 33 25.31 -5.04 -11.34
N PHE A 34 25.15 -5.10 -10.01
CA PHE A 34 23.91 -4.67 -9.36
C PHE A 34 23.57 -3.19 -9.66
N LYS A 35 24.59 -2.34 -9.83
CA LYS A 35 24.40 -0.93 -10.24
C LYS A 35 23.66 -0.82 -11.58
N ASP A 36 23.99 -1.69 -12.53
CA ASP A 36 23.41 -1.71 -13.86
C ASP A 36 21.97 -2.25 -13.77
N PHE A 37 21.71 -3.24 -12.91
CA PHE A 37 20.36 -3.71 -12.65
C PHE A 37 19.44 -2.58 -12.15
N VAL A 38 19.91 -1.77 -11.18
CA VAL A 38 19.16 -0.64 -10.64
C VAL A 38 18.90 0.43 -11.71
N GLN A 39 19.83 0.62 -12.66
CA GLN A 39 19.71 1.60 -13.73
C GLN A 39 18.76 1.13 -14.84
N GLU A 40 18.84 -0.14 -15.24
CA GLU A 40 18.18 -0.66 -16.43
C GLU A 40 16.78 -1.25 -16.16
N PHE A 41 16.50 -1.70 -14.93
CA PHE A 41 15.22 -2.32 -14.59
C PHE A 41 14.33 -1.38 -13.78
N ALA A 42 13.23 -0.95 -14.39
CA ALA A 42 12.21 -0.14 -13.70
C ALA A 42 11.45 -0.92 -12.61
N HIS A 43 11.36 -2.24 -12.72
CA HIS A 43 10.54 -3.08 -11.85
C HIS A 43 11.19 -4.45 -11.58
N CYS A 44 11.06 -4.94 -10.34
CA CYS A 44 11.43 -6.29 -9.91
C CYS A 44 10.25 -6.91 -9.17
N THR A 45 9.85 -8.13 -9.56
CA THR A 45 8.81 -8.88 -8.86
C THR A 45 9.44 -9.98 -8.03
N ILE A 46 9.21 -9.96 -6.71
CA ILE A 46 9.69 -11.01 -5.80
C ILE A 46 8.49 -11.84 -5.34
N CYS A 47 8.46 -13.10 -5.76
CA CYS A 47 7.49 -14.07 -5.28
C CYS A 47 8.02 -14.74 -4.00
N ARG A 48 7.46 -14.40 -2.85
CA ARG A 48 7.83 -15.05 -1.58
C ARG A 48 7.12 -16.38 -1.44
N ILE A 49 7.87 -17.47 -1.58
CA ILE A 49 7.42 -18.80 -1.18
C ILE A 49 7.70 -18.93 0.32
N ARG A 50 6.64 -18.89 1.12
CA ARG A 50 6.77 -19.02 2.58
C ARG A 50 6.81 -20.50 2.96
N SER A 51 7.67 -20.83 3.92
CA SER A 51 7.69 -22.16 4.53
C SER A 51 6.40 -22.43 5.31
N ASP A 52 6.16 -23.69 5.62
CA ASP A 52 5.11 -24.20 6.52
C ASP A 52 5.03 -23.52 7.91
N LYS A 53 6.11 -22.87 8.36
CA LYS A 53 6.18 -22.14 9.63
C LYS A 53 5.42 -20.81 9.68
N TRP A 54 4.91 -20.29 8.56
CA TRP A 54 4.13 -19.05 8.54
C TRP A 54 2.64 -19.33 8.69
N HIS A 55 1.93 -18.43 9.37
CA HIS A 55 0.48 -18.49 9.55
C HIS A 55 -0.21 -17.54 8.59
N GLU A 56 -1.40 -17.92 8.11
CA GLU A 56 -2.24 -17.07 7.27
C GLU A 56 -3.65 -16.99 7.87
N ALA A 57 -4.15 -15.77 8.04
CA ALA A 57 -5.53 -15.48 8.39
C ALA A 57 -6.18 -14.71 7.23
N ARG A 58 -7.38 -15.11 6.83
CA ARG A 58 -8.15 -14.46 5.78
C ARG A 58 -9.55 -14.15 6.26
N GLU A 59 -9.93 -12.88 6.15
CA GLU A 59 -11.26 -12.42 6.55
C GLU A 59 -11.88 -11.59 5.42
N PRO A 60 -13.15 -11.82 5.06
CA PRO A 60 -13.86 -10.98 4.11
C PRO A 60 -14.02 -9.57 4.69
N VAL A 61 -14.06 -8.58 3.80
CA VAL A 61 -14.37 -7.19 4.18
C VAL A 61 -15.13 -6.52 3.06
N ARG A 62 -16.16 -5.76 3.43
CA ARG A 62 -16.98 -5.01 2.49
C ARG A 62 -16.58 -3.55 2.52
N LEU A 63 -16.11 -3.02 1.38
CA LEU A 63 -15.85 -1.60 1.23
C LEU A 63 -17.10 -0.91 0.67
N PRO A 64 -17.71 0.04 1.40
CA PRO A 64 -18.98 0.63 1.01
C PRO A 64 -18.91 1.44 -0.29
N ALA A 65 -20.08 1.64 -0.88
CA ALA A 65 -20.32 2.45 -2.06
C ALA A 65 -20.40 3.94 -1.69
N GLY A 66 -19.47 4.78 -2.17
CA GLY A 66 -19.55 6.24 -1.97
C GLY A 66 -19.52 6.70 -0.51
N GLY A 67 -19.15 5.82 0.40
CA GLY A 67 -19.17 6.03 1.85
C GLY A 67 -17.82 5.69 2.50
N VAL A 68 -17.68 6.07 3.76
CA VAL A 68 -16.52 5.72 4.57
C VAL A 68 -16.72 4.31 5.13
N PRO A 69 -15.72 3.42 5.12
CA PRO A 69 -15.84 2.09 5.71
C PRO A 69 -16.34 2.14 7.16
N ASP A 70 -17.36 1.37 7.49
CA ASP A 70 -17.93 1.25 8.85
C ASP A 70 -17.37 0.05 9.61
N MET A 71 -16.65 -0.83 8.94
CA MET A 71 -16.04 -2.03 9.51
C MET A 71 -14.53 -2.08 9.27
N GLY A 72 -13.80 -2.55 10.28
CA GLY A 72 -12.37 -2.85 10.25
C GLY A 72 -12.07 -4.14 10.99
N MET A 73 -10.78 -4.43 11.20
CA MET A 73 -10.35 -5.64 11.91
C MET A 73 -9.50 -5.28 13.12
N GLU A 74 -9.85 -5.79 14.29
CA GLU A 74 -8.92 -5.85 15.42
C GLU A 74 -7.95 -7.01 15.18
N VAL A 75 -6.65 -6.71 15.25
CA VAL A 75 -5.56 -7.67 15.13
C VAL A 75 -4.95 -7.87 16.51
N GLU A 76 -5.12 -9.06 17.07
CA GLU A 76 -4.53 -9.47 18.34
C GLU A 76 -3.22 -10.20 18.08
N VAL A 77 -2.12 -9.63 18.58
CA VAL A 77 -0.75 -10.10 18.39
C VAL A 77 -0.23 -10.58 19.74
N PRO A 78 -0.10 -11.91 19.98
CA PRO A 78 0.29 -12.44 21.29
C PRO A 78 1.78 -12.22 21.61
N GLU A 79 2.63 -12.18 20.59
CA GLU A 79 4.07 -12.01 20.72
C GLU A 79 4.64 -11.28 19.50
N ALA A 80 5.87 -10.75 19.60
CA ALA A 80 6.50 -10.00 18.52
C ALA A 80 6.57 -10.83 17.23
N THR A 81 6.06 -10.27 16.13
CA THR A 81 5.74 -11.01 14.92
C THR A 81 6.02 -10.21 13.66
N GLU A 82 6.61 -10.85 12.66
CA GLU A 82 6.70 -10.29 11.31
C GLU A 82 5.42 -10.59 10.56
N CYS A 83 4.84 -9.56 9.94
CA CYS A 83 3.57 -9.63 9.23
C CYS A 83 3.70 -9.05 7.82
N CYS A 84 2.92 -9.59 6.90
CA CYS A 84 2.58 -9.01 5.63
C CYS A 84 1.07 -8.93 5.56
N ILE A 85 0.55 -7.71 5.63
CA ILE A 85 -0.89 -7.45 5.63
C ILE A 85 -1.27 -7.02 4.23
N SER A 86 -2.32 -7.62 3.68
CA SER A 86 -2.80 -7.35 2.34
C SER A 86 -4.31 -7.15 2.33
N LEU A 87 -4.77 -6.17 1.56
CA LEU A 87 -6.18 -6.05 1.18
C LEU A 87 -6.30 -6.42 -0.30
N VAL A 88 -7.14 -7.41 -0.59
CA VAL A 88 -7.26 -8.02 -1.91
C VAL A 88 -8.67 -7.80 -2.44
N GLN A 89 -8.78 -7.23 -3.64
CA GLN A 89 -10.05 -7.19 -4.36
C GLN A 89 -10.12 -8.30 -5.42
N PRO A 90 -11.32 -8.83 -5.72
CA PRO A 90 -11.54 -9.65 -6.89
C PRO A 90 -11.00 -8.93 -8.13
N SER A 91 -10.16 -9.64 -8.88
CA SER A 91 -9.75 -9.19 -10.20
C SER A 91 -10.13 -10.28 -11.19
N THR A 92 -10.91 -9.92 -12.20
CA THR A 92 -11.19 -10.79 -13.33
C THR A 92 -9.92 -10.88 -14.18
N ARG A 93 -9.01 -11.80 -13.82
CA ARG A 93 -8.01 -12.27 -14.78
C ARG A 93 -8.76 -13.11 -15.79
N LEU A 94 -9.15 -12.48 -16.89
CA LEU A 94 -9.83 -13.10 -18.01
C LEU A 94 -9.02 -14.27 -18.55
N ARG A 95 -9.41 -15.50 -18.19
CA ARG A 95 -9.03 -16.71 -18.95
C ARG A 95 -9.85 -16.86 -20.24
N LEU A 96 -10.87 -16.03 -20.46
CA LEU A 96 -11.62 -15.92 -21.71
C LEU A 96 -11.66 -14.45 -22.10
N GLY A 97 -11.25 -14.12 -23.32
CA GLY A 97 -10.96 -12.76 -23.83
C GLY A 97 -12.13 -11.76 -23.93
N SER A 98 -13.06 -11.70 -22.97
CA SER A 98 -14.05 -10.62 -22.87
C SER A 98 -13.61 -9.59 -21.85
N GLN A 99 -13.08 -8.45 -22.29
CA GLN A 99 -12.78 -7.29 -21.44
C GLN A 99 -14.05 -6.75 -20.74
N GLN A 100 -14.52 -7.40 -19.68
CA GLN A 100 -15.25 -6.70 -18.63
C GLN A 100 -14.22 -5.94 -17.81
N SER A 101 -13.82 -4.81 -18.37
CA SER A 101 -12.91 -3.84 -17.79
C SER A 101 -13.62 -3.12 -16.62
N GLY A 102 -13.89 -3.82 -15.52
CA GLY A 102 -14.09 -3.16 -14.24
C GLY A 102 -12.77 -2.50 -13.84
N SER A 103 -12.77 -1.17 -13.71
CA SER A 103 -11.59 -0.47 -13.18
C SER A 103 -11.33 -0.98 -11.76
N LEU A 104 -10.09 -1.40 -11.47
CA LEU A 104 -9.69 -1.79 -10.12
C LEU A 104 -10.01 -0.64 -9.16
N ALA A 105 -10.67 -0.92 -8.04
CA ALA A 105 -10.94 0.12 -7.06
C ALA A 105 -9.64 0.70 -6.47
N CYS A 106 -9.65 1.99 -6.13
CA CYS A 106 -8.58 2.62 -5.36
C CYS A 106 -8.83 2.39 -3.86
N PHE A 107 -7.97 1.60 -3.24
CA PHE A 107 -7.97 1.39 -1.80
C PHE A 107 -6.56 1.22 -1.25
N GLY A 108 -6.49 1.26 0.07
CA GLY A 108 -5.32 1.26 0.92
C GLY A 108 -5.78 0.89 2.32
N TRP A 109 -4.87 0.94 3.29
CA TRP A 109 -5.24 0.68 4.67
C TRP A 109 -4.22 1.28 5.62
N VAL A 110 -4.64 1.49 6.85
CA VAL A 110 -3.76 1.87 7.97
C VAL A 110 -3.92 0.89 9.12
N LEU A 111 -2.82 0.63 9.82
CA LEU A 111 -2.79 -0.13 11.05
C LEU A 111 -2.44 0.81 12.20
N LEU A 112 -3.32 0.91 13.18
CA LEU A 112 -3.16 1.76 14.36
C LEU A 112 -3.04 0.89 15.61
N PRO A 113 -2.25 1.25 16.62
CA PRO A 113 -2.42 0.66 17.96
C PRO A 113 -3.85 0.92 18.44
N LEU A 114 -4.53 -0.09 18.97
CA LEU A 114 -5.96 0.00 19.27
C LEU A 114 -6.28 1.15 20.24
N GLU A 115 -5.47 1.30 21.29
CA GLU A 115 -5.61 2.37 22.30
C GLU A 115 -5.29 3.76 21.73
N ALA A 116 -4.53 3.83 20.63
CA ALA A 116 -4.21 5.08 19.95
C ALA A 116 -5.27 5.48 18.92
N ALA A 117 -6.09 4.55 18.42
CA ALA A 117 -6.99 4.79 17.29
C ALA A 117 -7.98 5.95 17.51
N LYS A 118 -8.32 6.27 18.76
CA LYS A 118 -9.21 7.39 19.12
C LYS A 118 -8.50 8.72 19.38
N ARG A 119 -7.17 8.74 19.41
CA ARG A 119 -6.39 9.94 19.67
C ARG A 119 -6.06 10.66 18.35
N ALA A 120 -6.13 11.99 18.35
CA ALA A 120 -5.83 12.80 17.16
C ALA A 120 -4.35 12.77 16.75
N ASP A 121 -3.47 12.44 17.70
CA ASP A 121 -2.02 12.28 17.51
C ASP A 121 -1.62 10.85 17.12
N ALA A 122 -2.60 9.97 16.83
CA ALA A 122 -2.33 8.60 16.43
C ALA A 122 -1.37 8.53 15.24
N SER A 123 -0.31 7.75 15.41
CA SER A 123 0.63 7.40 14.35
C SER A 123 0.36 5.98 13.90
N ALA A 124 0.40 5.75 12.59
CA ALA A 124 0.23 4.42 12.04
C ALA A 124 1.47 3.56 12.36
N THR A 125 1.22 2.31 12.74
CA THR A 125 2.28 1.28 12.86
C THR A 125 2.69 0.80 11.47
N SER A 126 1.74 0.73 10.54
CA SER A 126 1.99 0.40 9.14
C SER A 126 0.88 0.96 8.26
N VAL A 127 1.21 1.23 7.00
CA VAL A 127 0.31 1.77 5.99
C VAL A 127 0.54 1.04 4.67
N ALA A 128 -0.54 0.71 3.97
CA ALA A 128 -0.49 0.44 2.53
C ALA A 128 -1.10 1.60 1.75
N GLN A 129 -0.34 2.05 0.75
CA GLN A 129 -0.72 3.21 -0.07
C GLN A 129 -2.00 2.94 -0.85
N LEU A 130 -2.79 4.01 -1.04
CA LEU A 130 -3.96 3.99 -1.91
C LEU A 130 -3.54 3.74 -3.38
N ARG A 131 -3.93 2.61 -3.98
CA ARG A 131 -3.58 2.28 -5.37
C ARG A 131 -4.74 1.64 -6.12
N HIS A 132 -4.81 1.83 -7.44
CA HIS A 132 -5.66 1.06 -8.34
C HIS A 132 -5.00 -0.29 -8.62
N ALA A 133 -5.09 -1.20 -7.65
CA ALA A 133 -4.39 -2.48 -7.70
C ALA A 133 -5.29 -3.62 -7.20
N ALA A 134 -5.13 -4.82 -7.75
CA ALA A 134 -5.84 -6.01 -7.27
C ALA A 134 -5.49 -6.31 -5.80
N THR A 135 -4.31 -5.89 -5.35
CA THR A 135 -3.83 -6.06 -4.00
C THR A 135 -2.99 -4.86 -3.59
N VAL A 136 -3.18 -4.39 -2.36
CA VAL A 136 -2.25 -3.48 -1.68
C VAL A 136 -1.76 -4.13 -0.40
N SER A 137 -0.45 -4.09 -0.20
CA SER A 137 0.21 -4.80 0.88
C SER A 137 1.30 -3.94 1.52
N SER A 138 1.63 -4.27 2.75
CA SER A 138 2.78 -3.73 3.46
C SER A 138 3.34 -4.78 4.41
N ASP A 139 4.66 -4.83 4.49
CA ASP A 139 5.38 -5.66 5.46
C ASP A 139 5.64 -4.84 6.72
N CYS A 140 5.45 -5.44 7.90
CA CYS A 140 5.69 -4.77 9.16
C CYS A 140 6.03 -5.76 10.28
N SER A 141 6.78 -5.30 11.28
CA SER A 141 7.01 -6.04 12.51
C SER A 141 6.10 -5.48 13.61
N LEU A 142 5.24 -6.32 14.15
CA LEU A 142 4.30 -5.95 15.21
C LEU A 142 4.81 -6.44 16.56
N GLN A 143 4.72 -5.59 17.58
CA GLN A 143 4.94 -6.00 18.97
C GLN A 143 3.68 -6.65 19.54
N ALA A 144 3.83 -7.38 20.64
CA ALA A 144 2.67 -7.93 21.37
C ALA A 144 1.68 -6.82 21.74
N GLY A 145 0.40 -7.03 21.45
CA GLY A 145 -0.63 -6.02 21.67
C GLY A 145 -1.83 -6.17 20.75
N ARG A 146 -2.68 -5.14 20.75
CA ARG A 146 -3.89 -5.07 19.93
C ARG A 146 -3.81 -3.88 18.99
N TYR A 147 -4.16 -4.13 17.74
CA TYR A 147 -4.12 -3.14 16.68
C TYR A 147 -5.48 -3.07 15.99
N LEU A 148 -5.77 -1.94 15.38
CA LEU A 148 -6.93 -1.73 14.53
C LEU A 148 -6.47 -1.54 13.09
N LEU A 149 -6.89 -2.47 12.24
CA LEU A 149 -6.68 -2.44 10.80
C LEU A 149 -7.90 -1.80 10.14
N VAL A 150 -7.68 -0.60 9.59
CA VAL A 150 -8.73 0.24 9.00
C VAL A 150 -8.56 0.28 7.49
N PRO A 151 -9.54 -0.19 6.70
CA PRO A 151 -9.50 -0.01 5.26
C PRO A 151 -9.73 1.46 4.90
N LEU A 152 -9.06 1.92 3.86
CA LEU A 152 -9.24 3.24 3.26
C LEU A 152 -9.67 3.07 1.81
N SER A 153 -10.72 3.75 1.40
CA SER A 153 -11.15 3.75 -0.01
C SER A 153 -11.71 5.10 -0.42
N VAL A 154 -11.46 5.45 -1.69
CA VAL A 154 -11.93 6.69 -2.32
C VAL A 154 -12.69 6.29 -3.57
N ARG A 155 -13.84 5.63 -3.38
CA ARG A 155 -14.56 4.98 -4.47
C ARG A 155 -15.98 5.47 -4.62
N GLU A 156 -16.37 5.61 -5.87
CA GLU A 156 -17.75 5.75 -6.32
C GLU A 156 -18.21 4.43 -6.96
N GLY A 157 -19.50 4.12 -6.88
CA GLY A 157 -20.07 2.87 -7.40
C GLY A 157 -20.39 1.82 -6.33
N PRO A 158 -20.77 0.58 -6.71
CA PRO A 158 -21.33 -0.42 -5.79
C PRO A 158 -20.30 -0.92 -4.78
N ALA A 159 -20.76 -1.41 -3.63
CA ALA A 159 -19.90 -1.97 -2.58
C ALA A 159 -18.97 -3.07 -3.14
N LEU A 160 -17.74 -3.13 -2.63
CA LEU A 160 -16.72 -4.06 -3.07
C LEU A 160 -16.49 -5.09 -1.98
N GLU A 161 -16.73 -6.34 -2.34
CA GLU A 161 -16.32 -7.48 -1.53
C GLU A 161 -14.81 -7.67 -1.74
N ALA A 162 -14.05 -7.49 -0.68
CA ALA A 162 -12.61 -7.65 -0.63
C ALA A 162 -12.24 -8.67 0.46
N THR A 163 -10.95 -8.96 0.59
CA THR A 163 -10.44 -9.92 1.57
C THR A 163 -9.18 -9.38 2.21
N TRP A 164 -9.16 -9.36 3.53
CA TRP A 164 -7.93 -9.24 4.30
C TRP A 164 -7.16 -10.54 4.20
N ALA A 165 -5.87 -10.45 3.90
CA ALA A 165 -4.94 -11.56 4.03
C ALA A 165 -3.78 -11.10 4.90
N VAL A 166 -3.69 -11.66 6.10
CA VAL A 166 -2.62 -11.40 7.06
C VAL A 166 -1.76 -12.63 7.14
N VAL A 167 -0.52 -12.51 6.68
CA VAL A 167 0.45 -13.60 6.74
C VAL A 167 1.54 -13.23 7.73
N SER A 168 1.75 -14.08 8.73
CA SER A 168 2.53 -13.72 9.92
C SER A 168 3.44 -14.86 10.40
N SER A 169 4.60 -14.52 10.97
CA SER A 169 5.56 -15.52 11.46
C SER A 169 5.09 -16.22 12.74
N ARG A 170 4.15 -15.64 13.47
CA ARG A 170 3.40 -16.23 14.59
C ARG A 170 1.91 -16.05 14.37
N LYS A 171 1.09 -16.88 15.01
CA LYS A 171 -0.36 -16.84 14.85
C LYS A 171 -0.92 -15.52 15.43
N VAL A 172 -1.70 -14.82 14.62
CA VAL A 172 -2.47 -13.64 15.03
C VAL A 172 -3.97 -13.97 14.97
N THR A 173 -4.79 -13.21 15.69
CA THR A 173 -6.25 -13.34 15.63
C THR A 173 -6.85 -12.10 15.00
N LEU A 174 -7.81 -12.29 14.10
CA LEU A 174 -8.59 -11.21 13.49
C LEU A 174 -10.01 -11.24 14.06
N LYS A 175 -10.50 -10.08 14.49
CA LYS A 175 -11.88 -9.91 14.98
C LYS A 175 -12.48 -8.69 14.31
N GLU A 176 -13.64 -8.86 13.70
CA GLU A 176 -14.34 -7.76 13.07
C GLU A 176 -14.74 -6.69 14.11
N ARG A 177 -14.60 -5.41 13.74
CA ARG A 177 -14.88 -4.30 14.64
C ARG A 177 -15.51 -3.13 13.89
N SER A 178 -16.55 -2.54 14.49
CA SER A 178 -17.17 -1.33 13.96
C SER A 178 -16.26 -0.12 14.15
N LEU A 179 -16.29 0.78 13.17
CA LEU A 179 -15.49 1.98 13.12
C LEU A 179 -16.38 3.20 13.34
N ASP A 180 -16.10 3.94 14.42
CA ASP A 180 -16.75 5.23 14.64
C ASP A 180 -16.11 6.33 13.76
N SER A 181 -16.85 7.43 13.54
CA SER A 181 -16.40 8.51 12.67
C SER A 181 -15.09 9.16 13.15
N LEU A 182 -14.84 9.18 14.46
CA LEU A 182 -13.59 9.70 15.04
C LEU A 182 -12.41 8.80 14.66
N THR A 183 -12.57 7.49 14.79
CA THR A 183 -11.56 6.48 14.42
C THR A 183 -11.23 6.56 12.95
N LEU A 184 -12.23 6.71 12.07
CA LEU A 184 -12.01 6.89 10.64
C LEU A 184 -11.27 8.19 10.32
N LYS A 185 -11.64 9.29 10.97
CA LYS A 185 -10.94 10.57 10.83
C LYS A 185 -9.47 10.44 11.24
N ASN A 186 -9.19 9.77 12.35
CA ASN A 186 -7.82 9.55 12.83
C ASN A 186 -7.05 8.60 11.91
N ALA A 187 -7.70 7.59 11.33
CA ALA A 187 -7.09 6.69 10.34
C ALA A 187 -6.66 7.46 9.08
N TRP A 188 -7.51 8.34 8.55
CA TRP A 188 -7.14 9.22 7.45
C TRP A 188 -6.02 10.20 7.83
N ALA A 189 -6.05 10.74 9.05
CA ALA A 189 -4.99 11.62 9.54
C ALA A 189 -3.65 10.88 9.65
N ALA A 190 -3.64 9.66 10.19
CA ALA A 190 -2.46 8.82 10.31
C ALA A 190 -1.90 8.43 8.95
N TYR A 191 -2.77 8.13 7.96
CA TYR A 191 -2.36 7.92 6.57
C TYR A 191 -1.60 9.14 6.04
N VAL A 192 -2.15 10.35 6.16
CA VAL A 192 -1.50 11.56 5.64
C VAL A 192 -0.18 11.84 6.37
N LYS A 193 -0.12 11.64 7.69
CA LYS A 193 1.11 11.81 8.48
C LYS A 193 2.23 10.85 8.05
N ASP A 194 1.89 9.62 7.66
CA ASP A 194 2.85 8.67 7.09
C ASP A 194 3.36 9.12 5.71
N ARG A 195 2.47 9.67 4.86
CA ARG A 195 2.82 10.13 3.51
C ARG A 195 3.62 11.44 3.49
N ASP A 196 3.35 12.31 4.46
CA ASP A 196 3.96 13.63 4.58
C ASP A 196 4.29 13.92 6.06
N PRO A 197 5.39 13.33 6.59
CA PRO A 197 5.76 13.45 7.99
C PRO A 197 6.26 14.86 8.34
N GLY A 198 6.77 15.61 7.36
CA GLY A 198 7.24 16.99 7.54
C GLY A 198 6.08 17.98 7.66
N GLY A 199 5.10 17.87 6.76
CA GLY A 199 4.07 18.90 6.60
C GLY A 199 4.67 20.26 6.23
N ILE A 200 3.80 21.24 6.02
CA ILE A 200 4.16 22.61 5.70
C ILE A 200 3.46 23.55 6.68
N PRO A 201 4.18 24.47 7.35
CA PRO A 201 3.55 25.48 8.18
C PRO A 201 2.66 26.40 7.33
N PHE A 202 1.44 26.64 7.78
CA PHE A 202 0.43 27.42 7.07
C PHE A 202 -0.39 28.25 8.05
N HIS A 203 -0.12 29.56 8.14
CA HIS A 203 -0.85 30.50 9.00
C HIS A 203 -1.02 30.05 10.46
N GLY A 204 0.02 29.45 11.05
CA GLY A 204 -0.02 28.94 12.44
C GLY A 204 -0.63 27.55 12.59
N ALA A 205 -1.11 26.96 11.50
CA ALA A 205 -1.45 25.55 11.38
C ALA A 205 -0.36 24.77 10.65
N THR A 206 -0.50 23.45 10.59
CA THR A 206 0.32 22.56 9.75
C THR A 206 -0.56 21.93 8.69
N LEU A 207 -0.26 22.18 7.42
CA LEU A 207 -0.88 21.50 6.28
C LEU A 207 -0.06 20.28 5.91
N ARG A 208 -0.71 19.14 5.72
CA ARG A 208 -0.09 17.91 5.21
C ARG A 208 -0.87 17.39 4.01
N MET A 209 -0.16 16.84 3.04
CA MET A 209 -0.78 16.32 1.83
C MET A 209 -0.26 14.93 1.46
N GLY A 210 -1.14 13.93 1.52
CA GLY A 210 -0.87 12.59 1.01
C GLY A 210 -1.36 12.45 -0.42
N LYS A 211 -0.44 12.40 -1.39
CA LYS A 211 -0.75 12.02 -2.77
C LYS A 211 -0.51 10.53 -2.96
N SER A 212 -1.44 9.85 -3.62
CA SER A 212 -1.30 8.45 -4.00
C SER A 212 -0.96 8.29 -5.47
N ASP A 213 -0.38 7.14 -5.83
CA ASP A 213 -0.13 6.75 -7.23
C ASP A 213 -1.43 6.66 -8.05
N ALA A 214 -2.56 6.42 -7.38
CA ALA A 214 -3.88 6.35 -7.99
C ALA A 214 -4.50 7.73 -8.27
N GLY A 215 -3.80 8.83 -7.97
CA GLY A 215 -4.33 10.18 -8.15
C GLY A 215 -5.26 10.63 -7.02
N ALA A 216 -5.46 9.83 -5.98
CA ALA A 216 -6.15 10.27 -4.78
C ALA A 216 -5.27 11.26 -4.00
N VAL A 217 -5.89 12.33 -3.52
CA VAL A 217 -5.22 13.33 -2.67
C VAL A 217 -6.00 13.45 -1.38
N VAL A 218 -5.28 13.34 -0.26
CA VAL A 218 -5.83 13.54 1.08
C VAL A 218 -5.09 14.70 1.71
N ALA A 219 -5.82 15.73 2.12
CA ALA A 219 -5.27 16.89 2.80
C ALA A 219 -5.69 16.86 4.28
N LEU A 220 -4.72 17.08 5.16
CA LEU A 220 -4.94 17.24 6.60
C LEU A 220 -4.45 18.62 7.02
N VAL A 221 -5.28 19.35 7.74
CA VAL A 221 -4.87 20.60 8.38
C VAL A 221 -4.97 20.45 9.89
N GLU A 222 -3.82 20.51 10.55
CA GLU A 222 -3.70 20.47 11.99
C GLU A 222 -3.63 21.91 12.50
N ASN A 223 -4.71 22.37 13.15
CA ASN A 223 -4.78 23.70 13.73
C ASN A 223 -4.55 23.60 15.25
N PRO A 224 -3.34 23.88 15.76
CA PRO A 224 -3.06 23.88 17.19
C PRO A 224 -3.59 25.14 17.88
N THR A 225 -4.12 26.11 17.13
CA THR A 225 -4.60 27.39 17.67
C THR A 225 -6.07 27.31 18.07
N GLU A 226 -6.49 28.16 18.99
CA GLU A 226 -7.91 28.33 19.36
C GLU A 226 -8.71 29.13 18.32
N ARG A 227 -8.05 29.63 17.27
CA ARG A 227 -8.71 30.43 16.23
C ARG A 227 -9.34 29.52 15.20
N HIS A 228 -10.51 29.91 14.70
CA HIS A 228 -11.11 29.22 13.57
C HIS A 228 -10.27 29.46 12.32
N LEU A 229 -9.97 28.38 11.60
CA LEU A 229 -9.25 28.43 10.33
C LEU A 229 -10.23 28.05 9.22
N GLN A 230 -10.38 28.92 8.24
CA GLN A 230 -11.08 28.60 7.01
C GLN A 230 -10.06 28.08 6.00
N VAL A 231 -10.22 26.82 5.60
CA VAL A 231 -9.35 26.19 4.61
C VAL A 231 -10.13 26.04 3.31
N GLN A 232 -9.63 26.64 2.24
CA GLN A 232 -10.11 26.40 0.89
C GLN A 232 -9.02 25.62 0.14
N LEU A 233 -9.39 24.46 -0.38
CA LEU A 233 -8.51 23.64 -1.22
C LEU A 233 -8.88 23.88 -2.68
N ALA A 234 -7.92 24.35 -3.47
CA ALA A 234 -8.05 24.47 -4.91
C ALA A 234 -7.10 23.48 -5.59
N PHE A 235 -7.65 22.62 -6.44
CA PHE A 235 -6.87 21.65 -7.21
C PHE A 235 -6.72 22.13 -8.64
N ARG A 236 -5.49 22.29 -9.11
CA ARG A 236 -5.18 22.50 -10.53
C ARG A 236 -4.43 21.29 -11.03
N SER A 237 -5.04 20.53 -11.93
CA SER A 237 -4.35 19.44 -12.60
C SER A 237 -3.94 19.87 -14.01
N GLN A 238 -2.66 19.71 -14.33
CA GLN A 238 -2.12 20.03 -15.64
C GLN A 238 -2.13 18.82 -16.59
N CYS A 239 -2.40 17.62 -16.06
CA CYS A 239 -2.26 16.35 -16.78
C CYS A 239 -3.31 15.31 -16.33
N LEU A 240 -4.59 15.67 -16.18
CA LEU A 240 -5.64 14.65 -16.04
C LEU A 240 -5.72 13.85 -17.35
N ARG A 241 -5.12 12.67 -17.38
CA ARG A 241 -5.41 11.69 -18.42
C ARG A 241 -6.69 10.97 -18.00
N PHE A 242 -7.82 11.43 -18.51
CA PHE A 242 -9.09 10.72 -18.38
C PHE A 242 -8.97 9.38 -19.10
N SER A 243 -8.85 8.29 -18.34
CA SER A 243 -9.07 6.96 -18.90
C SER A 243 -10.59 6.71 -18.96
N ARG A 244 -11.20 7.20 -20.04
CA ARG A 244 -12.55 6.93 -20.59
C ARG A 244 -13.63 8.01 -20.40
N GLY A 245 -14.28 8.32 -21.52
CA GLY A 245 -15.53 9.07 -21.66
C GLY A 245 -15.30 10.53 -22.07
N CYS A 246 -15.88 10.96 -23.21
CA CYS A 246 -15.99 12.37 -23.54
C CYS A 246 -16.71 13.08 -22.39
N GLY A 247 -15.98 13.88 -21.61
CA GLY A 247 -16.56 14.86 -20.72
C GLY A 247 -16.53 16.20 -21.42
N GLU A 248 -17.71 16.73 -21.76
CA GLU A 248 -17.85 18.17 -22.00
C GLU A 248 -17.49 18.86 -20.69
N SER A 249 -16.46 19.71 -20.73
CA SER A 249 -16.18 20.65 -19.66
C SER A 249 -17.21 21.77 -19.74
N CYS A 250 -18.09 21.87 -18.75
CA CYS A 250 -18.82 23.11 -18.53
C CYS A 250 -17.85 24.10 -17.86
N ASP A 251 -17.56 25.19 -18.57
CA ASP A 251 -17.01 26.42 -18.01
C ASP A 251 -17.98 27.06 -16.99
#